data_AF-H1B9Y7-F1
#
_entry.id   AF-H1B9Y7-F1
#
_cell.length_a   1.000
_cell.length_b   1.000
_cell.length_c   1.000
_cell.angle_alpha   90.00
_cell.angle_beta   90.00
_cell.angle_gamma   90.00
#
_symmetry.space_group_name_H-M   'P 1'
#
loop_
_entity.id
_entity.type
_entity.pdbx_description
1 polymer ?
#
loop_
_entity_poly.entity_id
_entity_poly.type
_entity_poly.pdbx_seq_one_letter_code
_entity_poly.pdbx_strand_id
1 'polypeptide(L)'
;MSERQSFQLTLKHGSEEETRTAVLEAAQGASAASAVFENLPEGTYSLQVAAKGYRTYEQIFQMDGYDQSIQLYLGTAPQLFEDVQPGLLAYAASNVQIKDFVDALDRGSVDSIYDINQDGTVDLADLQRLYDERREYKQQTSAIERRVPKSAVGVSIEAGTQLVSGKLEDVLAAESAVTLKHADGQAISTDHPLHLTFDFQQNENPIRMEGFTIQAPLESVNKIADGMILVEIEGQDEPLQVPIVNYYRSRRAASSPYVEMDARGNLIVHLGDQIAVKKVTIKVTKTTQAQGSLVEISKVEFLNDMETRIPEPEMNMPKNLQGTAGDKKFTVSWTPERNVTGYEVRIEADGYREVVKTTVPSVTVTQFKKDKLENKKEYMVSVQSVNGDWKSGYSAPITLTPQTSSKPAAPDDVKASGGYRSISLSWKT
;
A
#
# COMPACT_ATOMS: atom_id res chain seq x y z
N MET A 1 7.88 -26.38 -6.68
CA MET A 1 8.77 -25.40 -7.33
C MET A 1 8.08 -24.06 -7.21
N SER A 2 8.74 -23.02 -6.73
CA SER A 2 8.16 -21.66 -6.68
C SER A 2 7.72 -21.28 -8.09
N GLU A 3 6.44 -21.02 -8.31
CA GLU A 3 5.95 -20.65 -9.63
C GLU A 3 6.44 -19.23 -9.95
N ARG A 4 7.13 -19.09 -11.09
CA ARG A 4 7.68 -17.82 -11.58
C ARG A 4 6.60 -17.18 -12.45
N GLN A 5 6.03 -16.08 -12.00
CA GLN A 5 5.06 -15.35 -12.83
C GLN A 5 5.81 -14.36 -13.72
N SER A 6 5.57 -14.42 -15.03
CA SER A 6 6.19 -13.53 -16.02
C SER A 6 5.13 -12.67 -16.69
N PHE A 7 5.44 -11.38 -16.83
CA PHE A 7 4.61 -10.37 -17.44
C PHE A 7 5.33 -9.83 -18.66
N GLN A 8 4.68 -9.91 -19.82
CA GLN A 8 5.16 -9.34 -21.06
C GLN A 8 4.54 -7.96 -21.23
N LEU A 9 5.38 -6.92 -21.25
CA LEU A 9 4.97 -5.54 -21.44
C LEU A 9 5.34 -5.14 -22.86
N THR A 10 4.36 -4.75 -23.64
CA THR A 10 4.53 -4.33 -25.03
C THR A 10 4.08 -2.88 -25.15
N LEU A 11 5.03 -2.00 -25.47
CA LEU A 11 4.82 -0.57 -25.64
C LEU A 11 4.77 -0.24 -27.12
N LYS A 12 3.71 0.43 -27.57
CA LYS A 12 3.47 0.78 -28.97
C LYS A 12 3.44 2.29 -29.18
N HIS A 13 4.08 2.76 -30.24
CA HIS A 13 4.07 4.16 -30.68
C HIS A 13 4.01 4.23 -32.22
N GLY A 14 2.86 4.61 -32.76
CA GLY A 14 2.64 4.55 -34.22
C GLY A 14 2.80 3.13 -34.76
N SER A 15 3.83 2.91 -35.59
CA SER A 15 4.21 1.58 -36.11
C SER A 15 5.31 0.89 -35.32
N GLU A 16 5.91 1.57 -34.34
CA GLU A 16 6.99 1.03 -33.52
C GLU A 16 6.43 0.25 -32.33
N GLU A 17 7.11 -0.84 -31.97
CA GLU A 17 6.75 -1.70 -30.85
C GLU A 17 8.03 -2.15 -30.12
N GLU A 18 8.07 -1.94 -28.81
CA GLU A 18 9.12 -2.46 -27.93
C GLU A 18 8.49 -3.40 -26.90
N THR A 19 9.13 -4.55 -26.64
CA THR A 19 8.67 -5.50 -25.64
C THR A 19 9.73 -5.73 -24.56
N ARG A 20 9.30 -5.71 -23.29
CA ARG A 20 10.11 -6.06 -22.13
C ARG A 20 9.39 -7.09 -21.27
N THR A 21 10.14 -7.79 -20.43
CA THR A 21 9.61 -8.81 -19.53
C THR A 21 9.90 -8.44 -18.08
N ALA A 22 8.86 -8.36 -17.26
CA ALA A 22 8.99 -8.28 -15.81
C ALA A 22 8.69 -9.65 -15.20
N VAL A 23 9.42 -10.03 -14.15
CA VAL A 23 9.31 -11.35 -13.52
C VAL A 23 9.12 -11.18 -12.03
N LEU A 24 8.09 -11.82 -11.49
CA LEU A 24 7.83 -11.92 -10.06
C LEU A 24 8.24 -13.33 -9.58
N GLU A 25 9.11 -13.39 -8.58
CA GLU A 25 9.62 -14.64 -8.01
C GLU A 25 9.12 -14.84 -6.57
N ALA A 26 8.20 -15.79 -6.37
CA ALA A 26 7.63 -16.07 -5.04
C ALA A 26 8.67 -16.56 -4.00
N ALA A 27 9.78 -17.18 -4.43
CA ALA A 27 10.82 -17.68 -3.53
C ALA A 27 11.64 -16.60 -2.82
N GLN A 28 11.61 -15.34 -3.29
CA GLN A 28 12.42 -14.26 -2.74
C GLN A 28 11.62 -13.29 -1.84
N GLY A 29 10.33 -13.54 -1.60
CA GLY A 29 9.46 -12.58 -0.93
C GLY A 29 9.30 -11.26 -1.70
N ALA A 30 9.49 -11.31 -3.03
CA ALA A 30 9.34 -10.17 -3.90
C ALA A 30 7.84 -9.91 -4.13
N SER A 31 7.36 -8.78 -3.62
CA SER A 31 5.96 -8.34 -3.73
C SER A 31 5.68 -7.51 -4.98
N ALA A 32 6.71 -7.17 -5.77
CA ALA A 32 6.61 -6.37 -6.98
C ALA A 32 7.68 -6.74 -8.02
N ALA A 33 7.37 -6.47 -9.28
CA ALA A 33 8.30 -6.55 -10.41
C ALA A 33 8.09 -5.32 -11.31
N SER A 34 9.15 -4.89 -12.00
CA SER A 34 9.08 -3.71 -12.88
C SER A 34 9.84 -3.93 -14.19
N ALA A 35 9.48 -3.14 -15.19
CA ALA A 35 10.23 -2.95 -16.42
C ALA A 35 10.25 -1.46 -16.73
N VAL A 36 11.38 -0.96 -17.21
CA VAL A 36 11.57 0.45 -17.57
C VAL A 36 11.71 0.52 -19.08
N PHE A 37 11.07 1.47 -19.75
CA PHE A 37 11.32 1.83 -21.14
C PHE A 37 12.02 3.19 -21.15
N GLU A 38 13.09 3.33 -21.93
CA GLU A 38 13.97 4.50 -21.87
C GLU A 38 14.01 5.24 -23.21
N ASN A 39 14.35 6.52 -23.18
CA ASN A 39 14.52 7.36 -24.38
C ASN A 39 13.27 7.43 -25.27
N LEU A 40 12.10 7.50 -24.65
CA LEU A 40 10.83 7.61 -25.37
C LEU A 40 10.60 9.06 -25.81
N PRO A 41 10.44 9.35 -27.12
CA PRO A 41 10.05 10.67 -27.58
C PRO A 41 8.64 11.06 -27.13
N GLU A 42 8.32 12.35 -27.21
CA GLU A 42 6.96 12.83 -26.98
C GLU A 42 5.96 12.23 -27.99
N GLY A 43 4.76 11.93 -27.52
CA GLY A 43 3.68 11.44 -28.37
C GLY A 43 2.76 10.45 -27.68
N THR A 44 1.87 9.85 -28.46
CA THR A 44 0.88 8.89 -27.94
C THR A 44 1.44 7.48 -27.90
N TYR A 45 1.29 6.83 -26.76
CA TYR A 45 1.72 5.47 -26.51
C TYR A 45 0.56 4.58 -26.07
N SER A 46 0.64 3.30 -26.41
CA SER A 46 -0.25 2.25 -25.89
C SER A 46 0.60 1.18 -25.22
N LEU A 47 0.41 0.98 -23.91
CA LEU A 47 0.99 -0.11 -23.16
C LEU A 47 0.02 -1.29 -23.14
N GLN A 48 0.48 -2.46 -23.56
CA GLN A 48 -0.18 -3.74 -23.37
C GLN A 48 0.60 -4.58 -22.37
N VAL A 49 -0.07 -5.18 -21.39
CA VAL A 49 0.54 -6.12 -20.45
C VAL A 49 -0.19 -7.46 -20.49
N ALA A 50 0.54 -8.52 -20.81
CA ALA A 50 0.01 -9.87 -20.93
C ALA A 50 0.75 -10.83 -19.97
N ALA A 51 -0.01 -11.70 -19.31
CA ALA A 51 0.53 -12.73 -18.44
C ALA A 51 -0.40 -13.95 -18.40
N LYS A 52 0.18 -15.14 -18.20
CA LYS A 52 -0.60 -16.37 -18.05
C LYS A 52 -1.53 -16.26 -16.84
N GLY A 53 -2.81 -16.62 -17.00
CA GLY A 53 -3.82 -16.53 -15.95
C GLY A 53 -4.49 -15.17 -15.83
N TYR A 54 -4.08 -14.19 -16.64
CA TYR A 54 -4.60 -12.83 -16.60
C TYR A 54 -5.19 -12.40 -17.95
N ARG A 55 -6.13 -11.45 -17.90
CA ARG A 55 -6.58 -10.71 -19.09
C ARG A 55 -5.47 -9.76 -19.52
N THR A 56 -5.37 -9.53 -20.82
CA THR A 56 -4.49 -8.49 -21.35
C THR A 56 -4.97 -7.13 -20.85
N TYR A 57 -4.07 -6.39 -20.21
CA TYR A 57 -4.27 -5.01 -19.81
C TYR A 57 -3.85 -4.07 -20.94
N GLU A 58 -4.59 -3.00 -21.20
CA GLU A 58 -4.25 -1.99 -22.19
C GLU A 58 -4.42 -0.56 -21.66
N GLN A 59 -3.42 0.31 -21.80
CA GLN A 59 -3.56 1.72 -21.43
C GLN A 59 -2.91 2.63 -22.46
N ILE A 60 -3.66 3.66 -22.89
CA ILE A 60 -3.17 4.71 -23.77
C ILE A 60 -2.77 5.92 -22.93
N PHE A 61 -1.62 6.53 -23.25
CA PHE A 61 -1.11 7.70 -22.55
C PHE A 61 -0.27 8.60 -23.49
N GLN A 62 0.06 9.81 -23.03
CA GLN A 62 0.88 10.76 -23.76
C GLN A 62 2.21 10.95 -23.04
N MET A 63 3.32 10.76 -23.74
CA MET A 63 4.64 11.18 -23.29
C MET A 63 4.84 12.67 -23.59
N ASP A 64 5.25 13.42 -22.58
CA ASP A 64 5.30 14.89 -22.54
C ASP A 64 6.64 15.41 -21.96
N GLY A 65 7.70 14.61 -22.07
CA GLY A 65 9.04 14.96 -21.59
C GLY A 65 9.31 14.65 -20.11
N TYR A 66 8.31 14.16 -19.37
CA TYR A 66 8.48 13.68 -18.00
C TYR A 66 8.66 12.16 -17.94
N ASP A 67 9.35 11.67 -16.92
CA ASP A 67 9.37 10.25 -16.59
C ASP A 67 7.97 9.86 -16.09
N GLN A 68 7.41 8.77 -16.61
CA GLN A 68 6.06 8.34 -16.26
C GLN A 68 6.05 6.96 -15.61
N SER A 69 5.22 6.78 -14.58
CA SER A 69 5.03 5.49 -13.91
C SER A 69 3.58 5.04 -13.97
N ILE A 70 3.37 3.79 -14.39
CA ILE A 70 2.08 3.10 -14.41
C ILE A 70 2.18 1.94 -13.43
N GLN A 71 1.38 1.99 -12.36
CA GLN A 71 1.33 0.91 -11.36
C GLN A 71 0.20 -0.05 -11.69
N LEU A 72 0.49 -1.36 -11.70
CA LEU A 72 -0.49 -2.42 -11.92
C LEU A 72 -0.55 -3.37 -10.72
N TYR A 73 -1.75 -3.57 -10.19
CA TYR A 73 -2.02 -4.53 -9.11
C TYR A 73 -2.65 -5.80 -9.70
N LEU A 74 -2.31 -6.95 -9.13
CA LEU A 74 -2.81 -8.25 -9.57
C LEU A 74 -4.15 -8.52 -8.89
N GLY A 75 -5.21 -8.69 -9.69
CA GLY A 75 -6.55 -9.06 -9.22
C GLY A 75 -7.31 -7.95 -8.51
N THR A 76 -6.78 -7.45 -7.39
CA THR A 76 -7.41 -6.45 -6.52
C THR A 76 -6.43 -5.35 -6.12
N ALA A 77 -6.92 -4.13 -6.00
CA ALA A 77 -6.18 -2.96 -5.52
C ALA A 77 -6.74 -2.53 -4.15
N PRO A 78 -5.93 -1.83 -3.33
CA PRO A 78 -6.43 -1.18 -2.13
C PRO A 78 -7.52 -0.16 -2.50
N GLN A 79 -8.51 0.02 -1.61
CA GLN A 79 -9.44 1.13 -1.77
C GLN A 79 -8.72 2.44 -1.45
N LEU A 80 -8.51 3.25 -2.48
CA LEU A 80 -8.01 4.61 -2.35
C LEU A 80 -9.21 5.57 -2.27
N PHE A 81 -9.09 6.61 -1.45
CA PHE A 81 -10.07 7.70 -1.43
C PHE A 81 -9.61 8.71 -2.49
N GLU A 82 -10.40 8.85 -3.57
CA GLU A 82 -10.27 9.74 -4.76
C GLU A 82 -10.22 8.96 -6.09
N ASP A 83 -10.36 9.67 -7.22
CA ASP A 83 -10.36 9.10 -8.59
C ASP A 83 -8.97 8.56 -9.03
N VAL A 84 -7.96 8.67 -8.16
CA VAL A 84 -6.56 8.30 -8.42
C VAL A 84 -6.33 6.87 -7.95
N GLN A 85 -6.21 5.96 -8.91
CA GLN A 85 -6.18 4.52 -8.66
C GLN A 85 -5.12 3.80 -9.49
N PRO A 86 -4.53 2.71 -8.98
CA PRO A 86 -3.68 1.85 -9.80
C PRO A 86 -4.50 1.12 -10.87
N GLY A 87 -3.82 0.64 -11.91
CA GLY A 87 -4.43 -0.24 -12.89
C GLY A 87 -4.58 -1.65 -12.33
N LEU A 88 -5.56 -2.40 -12.83
CA LEU A 88 -5.80 -3.78 -12.41
C LEU A 88 -5.52 -4.75 -13.54
N LEU A 89 -4.56 -5.65 -13.30
CA LEU A 89 -4.38 -6.84 -14.11
C LEU A 89 -5.35 -7.91 -13.58
N ALA A 90 -6.54 -7.96 -14.18
CA ALA A 90 -7.59 -8.88 -13.76
C ALA A 90 -7.30 -10.31 -14.23
N TYR A 91 -7.67 -11.32 -13.43
CA TYR A 91 -7.53 -12.72 -13.86
C TYR A 91 -8.38 -13.02 -15.10
N ALA A 92 -7.88 -13.95 -15.92
CA ALA A 92 -8.61 -14.49 -17.05
C ALA A 92 -9.91 -15.16 -16.57
N ALA A 93 -11.00 -15.01 -17.32
CA ALA A 93 -12.26 -15.66 -16.96
C ALA A 93 -12.09 -17.18 -16.91
N SER A 94 -12.56 -17.78 -15.82
CA SER A 94 -12.68 -19.21 -15.68
C SER A 94 -13.98 -19.73 -16.31
N ASN A 95 -13.89 -20.90 -16.92
CA ASN A 95 -15.05 -21.63 -17.43
C ASN A 95 -15.58 -22.65 -16.41
N VAL A 96 -15.02 -22.71 -15.20
CA VAL A 96 -15.41 -23.64 -14.15
C VAL A 96 -16.83 -23.35 -13.68
N GLN A 97 -17.66 -24.39 -13.58
CA GLN A 97 -18.99 -24.25 -12.98
C GLN A 97 -18.88 -24.20 -11.46
N ILE A 98 -19.67 -23.35 -10.80
CA ILE A 98 -19.69 -23.23 -9.34
C ILE A 98 -19.93 -24.59 -8.67
N LYS A 99 -20.79 -25.43 -9.25
CA LYS A 99 -21.05 -26.77 -8.71
C LYS A 99 -19.78 -27.62 -8.71
N ASP A 100 -19.08 -27.68 -9.85
CA ASP A 100 -17.86 -28.47 -10.01
C ASP A 100 -16.75 -27.95 -9.08
N PHE A 101 -16.72 -26.64 -8.84
CA PHE A 101 -15.83 -26.02 -7.88
C PHE A 101 -16.12 -26.48 -6.44
N VAL A 102 -17.39 -26.43 -6.02
CA VAL A 102 -17.79 -26.85 -4.67
C VAL A 102 -17.47 -28.33 -4.44
N ASP A 103 -17.74 -29.18 -5.42
CA ASP A 103 -17.38 -30.61 -5.36
C ASP A 103 -15.84 -30.80 -5.26
N ALA A 104 -15.06 -29.94 -5.91
CA ALA A 104 -13.59 -29.94 -5.84
C ALA A 104 -13.05 -29.44 -4.49
N LEU A 105 -13.71 -28.46 -3.89
CA LEU A 105 -13.39 -27.94 -2.57
C LEU A 105 -13.67 -28.98 -1.47
N ASP A 106 -14.83 -29.64 -1.53
CA ASP A 106 -15.24 -30.67 -0.58
C ASP A 106 -14.28 -31.87 -0.56
N ARG A 107 -13.72 -32.24 -1.72
CA ARG A 107 -12.72 -33.31 -1.83
C ARG A 107 -11.28 -32.86 -1.54
N GLY A 108 -11.04 -31.57 -1.25
CA GLY A 108 -9.70 -31.02 -1.04
C GLY A 108 -8.81 -31.13 -2.28
N SER A 109 -9.35 -30.81 -3.45
CA SER A 109 -8.58 -30.80 -4.70
C SER A 109 -7.42 -29.80 -4.64
N VAL A 110 -6.35 -30.11 -5.35
CA VAL A 110 -5.19 -29.24 -5.56
C VAL A 110 -4.98 -28.96 -7.06
N ASP A 111 -6.01 -29.24 -7.88
CA ASP A 111 -5.91 -29.05 -9.33
C ASP A 111 -5.93 -27.55 -9.63
N SER A 112 -4.93 -27.07 -10.38
CA SER A 112 -4.74 -25.65 -10.68
C SER A 112 -5.87 -25.00 -11.47
N ILE A 113 -6.80 -25.78 -12.03
CA ILE A 113 -8.01 -25.26 -12.67
C ILE A 113 -9.01 -24.67 -11.67
N TYR A 114 -8.90 -25.06 -10.39
CA TYR A 114 -9.71 -24.55 -9.28
C TYR A 114 -8.95 -23.51 -8.44
N ASP A 115 -7.69 -23.22 -8.76
CA ASP A 115 -6.94 -22.11 -8.17
C ASP A 115 -7.16 -20.87 -9.05
N ILE A 116 -8.29 -20.19 -8.85
CA ILE A 116 -8.76 -19.09 -9.70
C ILE A 116 -7.96 -17.81 -9.43
N ASN A 117 -7.49 -17.61 -8.20
CA ASN A 117 -6.68 -16.46 -7.82
C ASN A 117 -5.16 -16.68 -7.98
N GLN A 118 -4.74 -17.88 -8.40
CA GLN A 118 -3.35 -18.28 -8.65
C GLN A 118 -2.45 -18.12 -7.40
N ASP A 119 -3.00 -18.34 -6.20
CA ASP A 119 -2.26 -18.27 -4.94
C ASP A 119 -1.65 -19.61 -4.51
N GLY A 120 -1.86 -20.67 -5.30
CA GLY A 120 -1.35 -22.02 -5.07
C GLY A 120 -2.22 -22.85 -4.12
N THR A 121 -3.34 -22.31 -3.65
CA THR A 121 -4.32 -23.02 -2.82
C THR A 121 -5.69 -23.01 -3.48
N VAL A 122 -6.48 -24.06 -3.23
CA VAL A 122 -7.88 -24.13 -3.68
C VAL A 122 -8.75 -23.97 -2.45
N ASP A 123 -9.34 -22.78 -2.28
CA ASP A 123 -10.12 -22.46 -1.09
C ASP A 123 -11.37 -21.59 -1.38
N LEU A 124 -11.96 -21.01 -0.34
CA LEU A 124 -13.16 -20.16 -0.50
C LEU A 124 -12.86 -18.82 -1.18
N ALA A 125 -11.60 -18.35 -1.19
CA ALA A 125 -11.19 -17.15 -1.91
C ALA A 125 -11.33 -17.35 -3.43
N ASP A 126 -11.01 -18.54 -3.93
CA ASP A 126 -11.22 -18.91 -5.33
C ASP A 126 -12.70 -18.98 -5.71
N LEU A 127 -13.53 -19.54 -4.82
CA LEU A 127 -14.98 -19.58 -5.04
C LEU A 127 -15.58 -18.17 -5.08
N GLN A 128 -15.16 -17.31 -4.16
CA GLN A 128 -15.56 -15.90 -4.15
C GLN A 128 -15.13 -15.21 -5.45
N ARG A 129 -13.89 -15.47 -5.90
CA ARG A 129 -13.36 -14.95 -7.15
C ARG A 129 -14.17 -15.42 -8.36
N LEU A 130 -14.46 -16.71 -8.46
CA LEU A 130 -15.27 -17.32 -9.52
C LEU A 130 -16.67 -16.71 -9.59
N TYR A 131 -17.24 -16.35 -8.44
CA TYR A 131 -18.50 -15.65 -8.36
C TYR A 131 -18.39 -14.21 -8.90
N ASP A 132 -17.34 -13.48 -8.50
CA ASP A 132 -17.12 -12.09 -8.92
C ASP A 132 -16.86 -11.95 -10.44
N GLU A 133 -16.29 -12.96 -11.09
CA GLU A 133 -16.09 -13.02 -12.55
C GLU A 133 -17.36 -12.98 -13.39
N ARG A 134 -18.51 -13.33 -12.79
CA ARG A 134 -19.80 -13.32 -13.50
C ARG A 134 -20.36 -11.90 -13.69
N ARG A 135 -19.74 -10.90 -13.06
CA ARG A 135 -20.07 -9.48 -13.25
C ARG A 135 -19.46 -8.99 -14.56
N GLU A 136 -20.04 -7.92 -15.12
CA GLU A 136 -19.48 -7.26 -16.30
C GLU A 136 -18.05 -6.78 -16.00
N TYR A 137 -17.09 -7.21 -16.84
CA TYR A 137 -15.71 -6.77 -16.72
C TYR A 137 -15.54 -5.40 -17.40
N LYS A 138 -15.09 -4.42 -16.63
CA LYS A 138 -14.58 -3.13 -17.12
C LYS A 138 -13.14 -3.02 -16.66
N GLN A 139 -12.23 -2.78 -17.60
CA GLN A 139 -10.83 -2.62 -17.25
C GLN A 139 -10.63 -1.33 -16.45
N GLN A 140 -9.91 -1.42 -15.35
CA GLN A 140 -9.47 -0.30 -14.55
C GLN A 140 -8.06 0.10 -14.97
N THR A 141 -7.90 1.29 -15.54
CA THR A 141 -6.59 1.85 -15.91
C THR A 141 -5.91 2.53 -14.72
N SER A 142 -4.59 2.65 -14.79
CA SER A 142 -3.78 3.32 -13.77
C SER A 142 -3.79 4.83 -13.94
N ALA A 143 -3.77 5.56 -12.83
CA ALA A 143 -3.27 6.92 -12.81
C ALA A 143 -1.80 6.94 -13.26
N ILE A 144 -1.42 7.97 -14.01
CA ILE A 144 -0.06 8.10 -14.55
C ILE A 144 0.68 9.09 -13.69
N GLU A 145 1.64 8.61 -12.91
CA GLU A 145 2.50 9.47 -12.13
C GLU A 145 3.55 10.10 -13.03
N ARG A 146 3.70 11.42 -12.98
CA ARG A 146 4.68 12.18 -13.76
C ARG A 146 5.79 12.72 -12.88
N ARG A 147 7.03 12.47 -13.26
CA ARG A 147 8.24 12.78 -12.49
C ARG A 147 9.23 13.53 -13.35
N VAL A 148 9.95 14.46 -12.75
CA VAL A 148 11.03 15.15 -13.47
C VAL A 148 12.14 14.14 -13.76
N PRO A 149 12.61 14.02 -15.02
CA PRO A 149 13.67 13.09 -15.36
C PRO A 149 14.95 13.40 -14.59
N LYS A 150 15.65 12.37 -14.09
CA LYS A 150 16.90 12.56 -13.34
C LYS A 150 17.98 13.30 -14.15
N SER A 151 17.97 13.14 -15.48
CA SER A 151 18.88 13.87 -16.39
C SER A 151 18.59 15.37 -16.46
N ALA A 152 17.38 15.79 -16.11
CA ALA A 152 16.96 17.18 -16.06
C ALA A 152 17.30 17.87 -14.73
N VAL A 153 18.06 17.21 -13.84
CA VAL A 153 18.38 17.74 -12.50
C VAL A 153 19.88 17.69 -12.22
N GLY A 154 20.50 18.84 -11.99
CA GLY A 154 21.85 18.94 -11.46
C GLY A 154 21.81 18.91 -9.93
N VAL A 155 22.70 18.16 -9.28
CA VAL A 155 22.76 18.08 -7.81
C VAL A 155 24.07 18.67 -7.31
N SER A 156 24.00 19.53 -6.30
CA SER A 156 25.17 20.15 -5.70
C SER A 156 24.96 20.47 -4.22
N ILE A 157 26.03 20.79 -3.51
CA ILE A 157 26.00 21.27 -2.12
C ILE A 157 26.62 22.67 -2.06
N GLU A 158 26.15 23.51 -1.14
CA GLU A 158 26.67 24.88 -0.98
C GLU A 158 27.76 24.95 0.09
N ALA A 159 28.42 26.11 0.19
CA ALA A 159 29.46 26.37 1.17
C ALA A 159 28.96 26.08 2.61
N GLY A 160 29.78 25.39 3.39
CA GLY A 160 29.42 24.93 4.74
C GLY A 160 28.88 23.49 4.78
N THR A 161 28.50 22.89 3.65
CA THR A 161 28.09 21.48 3.59
C THR A 161 29.21 20.60 3.04
N GLN A 162 29.36 19.40 3.59
CA GLN A 162 30.33 18.41 3.14
C GLN A 162 29.67 17.04 2.96
N LEU A 163 29.98 16.39 1.83
CA LEU A 163 29.65 14.99 1.58
C LEU A 163 30.56 14.06 2.40
N VAL A 164 29.94 13.14 3.15
CA VAL A 164 30.64 12.11 3.96
C VAL A 164 30.72 10.79 3.20
N SER A 165 29.61 10.36 2.60
CA SER A 165 29.51 9.10 1.85
C SER A 165 28.36 9.14 0.84
N GLY A 166 28.45 8.26 -0.16
CA GLY A 166 27.52 8.22 -1.31
C GLY A 166 27.96 9.15 -2.44
N LYS A 167 27.13 9.26 -3.48
CA LYS A 167 27.24 10.28 -4.53
C LYS A 167 25.97 11.10 -4.55
N LEU A 168 26.09 12.41 -4.74
CA LEU A 168 24.95 13.33 -4.62
C LEU A 168 23.81 12.96 -5.58
N GLU A 169 24.15 12.50 -6.78
CA GLU A 169 23.22 12.17 -7.86
C GLU A 169 22.42 10.89 -7.57
N ASP A 170 22.95 9.99 -6.72
CA ASP A 170 22.32 8.70 -6.39
C ASP A 170 20.96 8.90 -5.70
N VAL A 171 20.72 10.06 -5.05
CA VAL A 171 19.42 10.39 -4.42
C VAL A 171 18.29 10.51 -5.45
N LEU A 172 18.57 10.82 -6.72
CA LEU A 172 17.52 10.95 -7.73
C LEU A 172 16.99 9.58 -8.20
N ALA A 173 17.82 8.54 -8.08
CA ALA A 173 17.50 7.18 -8.55
C ALA A 173 17.31 6.16 -7.42
N ALA A 174 17.46 6.59 -6.15
CA ALA A 174 17.48 5.71 -4.97
C ALA A 174 18.53 4.59 -5.06
N GLU A 175 19.68 4.87 -5.70
CA GLU A 175 20.76 3.89 -5.89
C GLU A 175 21.57 3.68 -4.61
N SER A 176 21.83 4.77 -3.87
CA SER A 176 22.51 4.73 -2.58
C SER A 176 22.11 5.92 -1.71
N ALA A 177 22.26 5.76 -0.39
CA ALA A 177 22.03 6.85 0.54
C ALA A 177 23.24 7.80 0.58
N VAL A 178 22.94 9.10 0.61
CA VAL A 178 23.92 10.17 0.76
C VAL A 178 23.94 10.63 2.21
N THR A 179 25.15 10.78 2.75
CA THR A 179 25.37 11.31 4.11
C THR A 179 26.08 12.65 4.03
N LEU A 180 25.48 13.68 4.61
CA LEU A 180 26.00 15.05 4.65
C LEU A 180 26.32 15.47 6.08
N LYS A 181 27.28 16.36 6.24
CA LYS A 181 27.63 17.02 7.51
C LYS A 181 27.98 18.48 7.28
N HIS A 182 28.07 19.26 8.36
CA HIS A 182 28.61 20.61 8.27
C HIS A 182 30.14 20.54 8.15
N ALA A 183 30.74 21.43 7.35
CA ALA A 183 32.14 21.37 6.95
C ALA A 183 33.12 21.57 8.13
N ASP A 184 32.70 22.30 9.18
CA ASP A 184 33.48 22.46 10.41
C ASP A 184 33.29 21.31 11.43
N GLY A 185 32.41 20.35 11.14
CA GLY A 185 32.10 19.22 12.01
C GLY A 185 31.18 19.52 13.20
N GLN A 186 30.69 20.75 13.34
CA GLN A 186 29.72 21.13 14.37
C GLN A 186 28.35 20.50 14.14
N ALA A 187 27.53 20.53 15.20
CA ALA A 187 26.15 20.09 15.13
C ALA A 187 25.35 20.97 14.16
N ILE A 188 24.42 20.34 13.45
CA ILE A 188 23.55 21.03 12.49
C ILE A 188 22.60 21.92 13.26
N SER A 189 22.56 23.19 12.88
CA SER A 189 21.80 24.24 13.57
C SER A 189 21.43 25.37 12.60
N THR A 190 20.71 26.39 13.08
CA THR A 190 20.44 27.60 12.29
C THR A 190 21.73 28.34 11.91
N ASP A 191 22.75 28.30 12.76
CA ASP A 191 24.05 28.94 12.55
C ASP A 191 25.00 28.07 11.71
N HIS A 192 24.81 26.75 11.72
CA HIS A 192 25.56 25.75 10.95
C HIS A 192 24.62 24.89 10.08
N PRO A 193 23.92 25.47 9.09
CA PRO A 193 22.97 24.75 8.26
C PRO A 193 23.65 23.91 7.17
N LEU A 194 22.97 22.86 6.71
CA LEU A 194 23.34 22.15 5.49
C LEU A 194 22.48 22.61 4.33
N HIS A 195 23.06 22.62 3.12
CA HIS A 195 22.38 23.00 1.89
C HIS A 195 22.64 21.93 0.83
N LEU A 196 21.56 21.27 0.41
CA LEU A 196 21.53 20.40 -0.75
C LEU A 196 20.68 21.07 -1.84
N THR A 197 21.26 21.22 -3.03
CA THR A 197 20.71 22.03 -4.11
C THR A 197 20.45 21.16 -5.34
N PHE A 198 19.29 21.39 -5.94
CA PHE A 198 18.84 20.80 -7.19
C PHE A 198 18.61 21.92 -8.22
N ASP A 199 19.32 21.84 -9.34
CA ASP A 199 19.33 22.84 -10.41
C ASP A 199 18.62 22.28 -11.65
N PHE A 200 17.75 23.08 -12.24
CA PHE A 200 16.95 22.77 -13.42
C PHE A 200 17.23 23.72 -14.58
N GLN A 201 18.15 24.67 -14.43
CA GLN A 201 18.42 25.73 -15.40
C GLN A 201 19.16 25.26 -16.66
N GLN A 202 19.73 24.05 -16.64
CA GLN A 202 20.35 23.42 -17.80
C GLN A 202 19.35 22.96 -18.87
N ASN A 203 18.05 22.92 -18.54
CA ASN A 203 17.02 22.49 -19.46
C ASN A 203 16.62 23.64 -20.40
N GLU A 204 16.36 23.33 -21.67
CA GLU A 204 15.94 24.33 -22.66
C GLU A 204 14.58 24.97 -22.31
N ASN A 205 13.68 24.15 -21.76
CA ASN A 205 12.37 24.59 -21.28
C ASN A 205 12.33 24.55 -19.75
N PRO A 206 11.69 25.54 -19.09
CA PRO A 206 11.52 25.51 -17.63
C PRO A 206 10.79 24.26 -17.15
N ILE A 207 11.37 23.57 -16.17
CA ILE A 207 10.77 22.39 -15.56
C ILE A 207 9.60 22.83 -14.65
N ARG A 208 8.44 22.21 -14.84
CA ARG A 208 7.24 22.49 -14.07
C ARG A 208 6.95 21.38 -13.07
N MET A 209 6.64 21.75 -11.83
CA MET A 209 6.36 20.81 -10.74
C MET A 209 5.36 21.38 -9.75
N GLU A 210 4.60 20.49 -9.11
CA GLU A 210 3.66 20.79 -8.02
C GLU A 210 4.21 20.40 -6.65
N GLY A 211 5.25 19.57 -6.62
CA GLY A 211 5.81 19.08 -5.38
C GLY A 211 6.97 18.12 -5.57
N PHE A 212 7.48 17.62 -4.46
CA PHE A 212 8.53 16.61 -4.44
C PHE A 212 8.59 15.90 -3.10
N THR A 213 9.22 14.73 -3.08
CA THR A 213 9.43 13.95 -1.85
C THR A 213 10.90 13.86 -1.49
N ILE A 214 11.20 13.81 -0.19
CA ILE A 214 12.55 13.58 0.34
C ILE A 214 12.45 12.40 1.30
N GLN A 215 13.18 11.33 1.02
CA GLN A 215 13.20 10.11 1.80
C GLN A 215 14.56 9.92 2.46
N ALA A 216 14.54 9.34 3.66
CA ALA A 216 15.72 8.88 4.37
C ALA A 216 15.69 7.35 4.49
N PRO A 217 16.84 6.68 4.73
CA PRO A 217 16.82 5.26 5.02
C PRO A 217 15.86 4.93 6.18
N LEU A 218 15.11 3.82 6.07
CA LEU A 218 14.02 3.48 7.00
C LEU A 218 14.48 3.52 8.47
N GLU A 219 15.61 2.88 8.75
CA GLU A 219 16.25 2.75 10.07
C GLU A 219 17.17 3.93 10.42
N SER A 220 17.23 4.98 9.59
CA SER A 220 18.10 6.11 9.85
C SER A 220 17.67 6.86 11.11
N VAL A 221 18.64 7.17 11.96
CA VAL A 221 18.46 8.08 13.10
C VAL A 221 18.81 9.53 12.73
N ASN A 222 19.34 9.77 11.52
CA ASN A 222 19.88 11.03 11.02
C ASN A 222 18.92 11.71 10.02
N LYS A 223 17.62 11.68 10.30
CA LYS A 223 16.59 12.24 9.41
C LYS A 223 16.47 13.76 9.59
N ILE A 224 16.02 14.46 8.55
CA ILE A 224 15.74 15.90 8.61
C ILE A 224 14.57 16.13 9.57
N ALA A 225 14.73 17.05 10.52
CA ALA A 225 13.68 17.39 11.50
C ALA A 225 13.22 18.85 11.42
N ASP A 226 14.07 19.76 10.95
CA ASP A 226 13.73 21.19 10.80
C ASP A 226 14.62 21.83 9.73
N GLY A 227 14.15 22.93 9.15
CA GLY A 227 14.80 23.61 8.05
C GLY A 227 13.86 24.46 7.19
N MET A 228 14.32 24.79 6.00
CA MET A 228 13.60 25.57 5.01
C MET A 228 13.82 24.96 3.63
N ILE A 229 12.76 24.83 2.85
CA ILE A 229 12.85 24.63 1.41
C ILE A 229 12.84 26.01 0.75
N LEU A 230 13.84 26.27 -0.09
CA LEU A 230 13.92 27.49 -0.90
C LEU A 230 13.71 27.09 -2.35
N VAL A 231 12.69 27.65 -3.01
CA VAL A 231 12.38 27.37 -4.41
C VAL A 231 12.52 28.65 -5.22
N GLU A 232 13.49 28.70 -6.11
CA GLU A 232 13.63 29.80 -7.07
C GLU A 232 12.72 29.54 -8.27
N ILE A 233 11.79 30.47 -8.53
CA ILE A 233 10.74 30.34 -9.54
C ILE A 233 11.07 31.26 -10.73
N GLU A 234 10.77 30.79 -11.94
CA GLU A 234 10.91 31.60 -13.15
C GLU A 234 10.06 32.88 -13.06
N GLY A 235 10.66 34.03 -13.35
CA GLY A 235 10.00 35.33 -13.28
C GLY A 235 9.75 35.88 -11.86
N GLN A 236 10.28 35.25 -10.81
CA GLN A 236 10.26 35.78 -9.44
C GLN A 236 11.68 36.08 -8.95
N ASP A 237 11.82 37.21 -8.23
CA ASP A 237 13.11 37.68 -7.70
C ASP A 237 13.46 37.03 -6.35
N GLU A 238 12.46 36.84 -5.48
CA GLU A 238 12.64 36.20 -4.18
C GLU A 238 12.24 34.72 -4.23
N PRO A 239 13.02 33.82 -3.62
CA PRO A 239 12.67 32.41 -3.56
C PRO A 239 11.42 32.21 -2.68
N LEU A 240 10.55 31.31 -3.11
CA LEU A 240 9.49 30.79 -2.27
C LEU A 240 10.13 30.03 -1.09
N GLN A 241 9.74 30.40 0.13
CA GLN A 241 10.25 29.77 1.36
C GLN A 241 9.17 28.89 1.98
N VAL A 242 9.45 27.60 2.09
CA VAL A 242 8.52 26.63 2.70
C VAL A 242 9.19 26.00 3.93
N PRO A 243 8.76 26.36 5.15
CA PRO A 243 9.41 25.85 6.37
C PRO A 243 9.13 24.36 6.57
N ILE A 244 10.17 23.62 6.97
CA ILE A 244 10.09 22.20 7.32
C ILE A 244 9.65 22.11 8.79
N VAL A 245 8.37 22.32 9.03
CA VAL A 245 7.77 22.22 10.36
C VAL A 245 6.61 21.24 10.34
N ASN A 246 6.48 20.44 11.40
CA ASN A 246 5.36 19.51 11.56
C ASN A 246 4.10 20.32 11.91
N TYR A 247 3.42 20.86 10.89
CA TYR A 247 2.37 21.86 11.07
C TYR A 247 0.98 21.29 10.77
N TYR A 248 0.08 21.39 11.75
CA TYR A 248 -1.31 20.97 11.63
C TYR A 248 -2.08 21.81 10.59
N ARG A 249 -2.77 21.14 9.67
CA ARG A 249 -3.48 21.65 8.46
C ARG A 249 -4.54 22.76 8.68
N SER A 250 -4.79 23.22 9.90
CA SER A 250 -6.07 23.81 10.28
C SER A 250 -6.40 25.23 9.76
N ARG A 251 -5.53 25.92 9.01
CA ARG A 251 -5.75 27.32 8.57
C ARG A 251 -5.15 27.73 7.21
N ARG A 252 -4.83 26.80 6.30
CA ARG A 252 -4.29 27.17 4.97
C ARG A 252 -5.38 27.25 3.91
N ALA A 253 -5.20 28.17 2.95
CA ALA A 253 -5.90 28.08 1.67
C ALA A 253 -5.42 26.82 0.93
N ALA A 254 -6.27 26.23 0.10
CA ALA A 254 -6.00 24.95 -0.55
C ALA A 254 -4.68 24.93 -1.36
N SER A 255 -4.29 26.06 -1.96
CA SER A 255 -3.08 26.19 -2.80
C SER A 255 -1.84 26.74 -2.05
N SER A 256 -1.86 26.85 -0.73
CA SER A 256 -0.69 27.38 0.00
C SER A 256 0.43 26.32 0.10
N PRO A 257 1.69 26.63 -0.24
CA PRO A 257 2.81 25.70 -0.14
C PRO A 257 3.04 25.19 1.29
N TYR A 258 3.45 23.93 1.43
CA TYR A 258 3.76 23.33 2.72
C TYR A 258 4.59 22.05 2.66
N VAL A 259 5.13 21.64 3.79
CA VAL A 259 5.76 20.32 3.96
C VAL A 259 4.91 19.46 4.89
N GLU A 260 4.60 18.25 4.45
CA GLU A 260 4.07 17.16 5.25
C GLU A 260 5.18 16.20 5.64
N MET A 261 5.11 15.65 6.84
CA MET A 261 6.02 14.62 7.31
C MET A 261 5.21 13.36 7.57
N ASP A 262 5.54 12.28 6.89
CA ASP A 262 4.86 10.99 7.08
C ASP A 262 5.30 10.31 8.39
N ALA A 263 4.66 9.20 8.74
CA ALA A 263 4.99 8.43 9.93
C ALA A 263 6.41 7.84 9.93
N ARG A 264 7.08 7.77 8.77
CA ARG A 264 8.46 7.30 8.61
C ARG A 264 9.47 8.44 8.66
N GLY A 265 9.03 9.70 8.73
CA GLY A 265 9.89 10.88 8.70
C GLY A 265 10.32 11.28 7.29
N ASN A 266 9.67 10.78 6.24
CA ASN A 266 9.85 11.30 4.89
C ASN A 266 9.10 12.63 4.76
N LEU A 267 9.65 13.53 3.95
CA LEU A 267 9.07 14.83 3.68
C LEU A 267 8.32 14.79 2.35
N ILE A 268 7.11 15.33 2.33
CA ILE A 268 6.29 15.55 1.14
C ILE A 268 6.10 17.06 1.02
N VAL A 269 6.75 17.67 0.03
CA VAL A 269 6.70 19.10 -0.20
C VAL A 269 5.63 19.38 -1.25
N HIS A 270 4.61 20.15 -0.86
CA HIS A 270 3.57 20.67 -1.72
C HIS A 270 3.88 22.12 -2.05
N LEU A 271 3.93 22.47 -3.34
CA LEU A 271 4.18 23.82 -3.82
C LEU A 271 2.88 24.58 -4.10
N GLY A 272 1.73 23.94 -3.86
CA GLY A 272 0.42 24.52 -4.15
C GLY A 272 0.06 24.27 -5.60
N ASP A 273 0.31 25.26 -6.44
CA ASP A 273 0.06 25.18 -7.88
C ASP A 273 1.29 24.64 -8.64
N GLN A 274 1.09 24.23 -9.89
CA GLN A 274 2.20 23.85 -10.77
C GLN A 274 3.04 25.09 -11.14
N ILE A 275 4.31 25.09 -10.73
CA ILE A 275 5.23 26.23 -10.92
C ILE A 275 6.46 25.86 -11.74
N ALA A 276 6.99 26.82 -12.49
CA ALA A 276 8.23 26.68 -13.26
C ALA A 276 9.44 26.95 -12.35
N VAL A 277 10.19 25.90 -12.02
CA VAL A 277 11.25 25.94 -11.01
C VAL A 277 12.62 25.99 -11.68
N LYS A 278 13.45 26.94 -11.24
CA LYS A 278 14.86 27.05 -11.64
C LYS A 278 15.76 26.24 -10.73
N LYS A 279 15.53 26.34 -9.42
CA LYS A 279 16.40 25.77 -8.38
C LYS A 279 15.60 25.44 -7.12
N VAL A 280 15.93 24.33 -6.48
CA VAL A 280 15.44 23.95 -5.15
C VAL A 280 16.62 23.77 -4.22
N THR A 281 16.63 24.47 -3.09
CA THR A 281 17.63 24.29 -2.02
C THR A 281 16.95 23.81 -0.75
N ILE A 282 17.36 22.64 -0.28
CA ILE A 282 16.97 22.08 1.01
C ILE A 282 17.97 22.61 2.05
N LYS A 283 17.54 23.58 2.84
CA LYS A 283 18.29 24.10 3.98
C LYS A 283 17.93 23.33 5.24
N VAL A 284 18.81 22.49 5.74
CA VAL A 284 18.60 21.71 6.97
C VAL A 284 19.22 22.41 8.15
N THR A 285 18.44 22.64 9.20
CA THR A 285 18.89 23.28 10.45
C THR A 285 18.74 22.38 11.67
N LYS A 286 18.10 21.21 11.55
CA LYS A 286 17.99 20.24 12.64
C LYS A 286 17.75 18.84 12.11
N THR A 287 18.22 17.85 12.86
CA THR A 287 17.95 16.43 12.60
C THR A 287 17.21 15.78 13.76
N THR A 288 16.75 14.54 13.55
CA THR A 288 16.04 13.78 14.57
C THR A 288 16.91 13.45 15.79
N GLN A 289 18.24 13.43 15.64
CA GLN A 289 19.15 13.32 16.78
C GLN A 289 19.32 14.66 17.49
N ALA A 290 19.28 14.63 18.83
CA ALA A 290 19.67 15.78 19.63
C ALA A 290 21.14 16.12 19.37
N GLN A 291 21.43 17.35 18.91
CA GLN A 291 22.78 17.79 18.49
C GLN A 291 23.37 16.95 17.34
N GLY A 292 22.51 16.41 16.45
CA GLY A 292 22.97 15.63 15.31
C GLY A 292 23.86 16.42 14.35
N SER A 293 24.95 15.80 13.91
CA SER A 293 25.94 16.39 12.99
C SER A 293 25.86 15.79 11.58
N LEU A 294 24.96 14.83 11.35
CA LEU A 294 24.78 14.11 10.09
C LEU A 294 23.33 14.17 9.62
N VAL A 295 23.15 14.24 8.30
CA VAL A 295 21.87 14.03 7.60
C VAL A 295 22.04 12.91 6.60
N GLU A 296 21.08 11.99 6.56
CA GLU A 296 21.02 10.93 5.55
C GLU A 296 19.79 11.11 4.65
N ILE A 297 20.01 11.05 3.34
CA ILE A 297 18.97 11.15 2.31
C ILE A 297 19.16 9.96 1.37
N SER A 298 18.11 9.17 1.17
CA SER A 298 18.11 8.01 0.26
C SER A 298 17.46 8.30 -1.07
N LYS A 299 16.46 9.20 -1.12
CA LYS A 299 15.76 9.52 -2.35
C LYS A 299 15.22 10.94 -2.35
N VAL A 300 15.31 11.64 -3.48
CA VAL A 300 14.54 12.86 -3.76
C VAL A 300 13.85 12.67 -5.10
N GLU A 301 12.53 12.88 -5.13
CA GLU A 301 11.71 12.68 -6.34
C GLU A 301 10.85 13.91 -6.59
N PHE A 302 11.11 14.60 -7.70
CA PHE A 302 10.35 15.78 -8.13
C PHE A 302 9.17 15.37 -9.00
N LEU A 303 8.00 15.94 -8.70
CA LEU A 303 6.72 15.50 -9.24
C LEU A 303 6.07 16.62 -10.04
N ASN A 304 5.71 16.33 -11.28
CA ASN A 304 5.04 17.30 -12.13
C ASN A 304 3.62 17.63 -11.62
N ASP A 305 2.96 16.63 -11.04
CA ASP A 305 1.60 16.65 -10.53
C ASP A 305 1.53 15.83 -9.23
N MET A 306 0.92 16.39 -8.19
CA MET A 306 0.73 15.74 -6.89
C MET A 306 -0.61 15.01 -6.77
N GLU A 307 -1.62 15.39 -7.58
CA GLU A 307 -2.97 14.81 -7.57
C GLU A 307 -2.94 13.38 -8.10
N THR A 308 -2.24 13.13 -9.20
CA THR A 308 -2.18 11.78 -9.81
C THR A 308 -1.23 10.80 -9.10
N ARG A 309 -0.57 11.23 -8.03
CA ARG A 309 0.34 10.37 -7.25
C ARG A 309 -0.46 9.30 -6.51
N ILE A 310 -0.16 8.03 -6.76
CA ILE A 310 -0.72 6.93 -5.98
C ILE A 310 0.00 6.93 -4.62
N PRO A 311 -0.69 7.18 -3.50
CA PRO A 311 -0.06 7.26 -2.19
C PRO A 311 0.66 5.94 -1.86
N GLU A 312 1.84 6.04 -1.25
CA GLU A 312 2.53 4.84 -0.79
C GLU A 312 1.66 4.09 0.23
N PRO A 313 1.76 2.74 0.28
CA PRO A 313 1.11 1.96 1.31
C PRO A 313 1.51 2.42 2.70
N GLU A 314 0.54 2.99 3.43
CA GLU A 314 0.73 3.30 4.84
C GLU A 314 0.67 2.01 5.64
N MET A 315 1.64 1.83 6.54
CA MET A 315 1.70 0.65 7.39
C MET A 315 0.72 0.75 8.56
N ASN A 316 -0.57 0.75 8.26
CA ASN A 316 -1.61 0.98 9.23
C ASN A 316 -2.11 -0.34 9.83
N MET A 317 -1.93 -0.48 11.15
CA MET A 317 -2.56 -1.56 11.92
C MET A 317 -4.02 -1.21 12.22
N PRO A 318 -4.99 -2.12 11.97
CA PRO A 318 -6.39 -1.83 12.17
C PRO A 318 -6.73 -1.41 13.60
N LYS A 319 -7.49 -0.33 13.72
CA LYS A 319 -7.96 0.22 15.00
C LYS A 319 -9.42 -0.10 15.28
N ASN A 320 -9.81 0.02 16.55
CA ASN A 320 -11.18 -0.20 17.04
C ASN A 320 -11.76 -1.58 16.68
N LEU A 321 -10.96 -2.64 16.83
CA LEU A 321 -11.46 -4.01 16.71
C LEU A 321 -12.54 -4.25 17.77
N GLN A 322 -13.73 -4.60 17.31
CA GLN A 322 -14.89 -4.90 18.13
C GLN A 322 -15.59 -6.15 17.60
N GLY A 323 -16.41 -6.79 18.44
CA GLY A 323 -17.15 -7.97 18.01
C GLY A 323 -18.44 -8.19 18.78
N THR A 324 -19.37 -8.89 18.15
CA THR A 324 -20.67 -9.28 18.70
C THR A 324 -20.80 -10.80 18.65
N ALA A 325 -21.01 -11.41 19.81
CA ALA A 325 -21.25 -12.85 19.94
C ALA A 325 -22.70 -13.20 19.57
N GLY A 326 -22.88 -14.37 18.93
CA GLY A 326 -24.18 -14.98 18.66
C GLY A 326 -24.16 -16.49 18.93
N ASP A 327 -25.22 -17.19 18.54
CA ASP A 327 -25.30 -18.65 18.69
C ASP A 327 -24.38 -19.37 17.72
N LYS A 328 -23.35 -20.03 18.25
CA LYS A 328 -22.31 -20.73 17.48
C LYS A 328 -21.67 -19.88 16.40
N LYS A 329 -21.62 -18.56 16.61
CA LYS A 329 -21.02 -17.59 15.70
C LYS A 329 -20.58 -16.36 16.45
N PHE A 330 -19.69 -15.58 15.85
CA PHE A 330 -19.48 -14.19 16.23
C PHE A 330 -19.18 -13.36 14.98
N THR A 331 -19.43 -12.07 15.05
CA THR A 331 -19.06 -11.13 13.99
C THR A 331 -18.09 -10.11 14.56
N VAL A 332 -16.99 -9.89 13.87
CA VAL A 332 -16.01 -8.84 14.20
C VAL A 332 -16.02 -7.75 13.14
N SER A 333 -15.69 -6.54 13.56
CA SER A 333 -15.53 -5.38 12.69
C SER A 333 -14.45 -4.46 13.25
N TRP A 334 -13.83 -3.66 12.40
CA TRP A 334 -12.80 -2.68 12.77
C TRP A 334 -12.94 -1.42 11.92
N THR A 335 -12.14 -0.40 12.23
CA THR A 335 -12.06 0.80 11.40
C THR A 335 -11.31 0.45 10.11
N PRO A 336 -11.85 0.79 8.92
CA PRO A 336 -11.12 0.60 7.67
C PRO A 336 -9.82 1.41 7.68
N GLU A 337 -8.73 0.74 7.34
CA GLU A 337 -7.40 1.34 7.16
C GLU A 337 -7.15 1.72 5.69
N ARG A 338 -6.33 2.76 5.47
CA ARG A 338 -5.99 3.28 4.13
C ARG A 338 -4.87 2.48 3.48
N ASN A 339 -4.91 2.38 2.14
CA ASN A 339 -3.86 1.80 1.30
C ASN A 339 -3.55 0.31 1.61
N VAL A 340 -4.58 -0.45 2.01
CA VAL A 340 -4.49 -1.90 2.29
C VAL A 340 -5.34 -2.69 1.28
N THR A 341 -4.84 -3.83 0.80
CA THR A 341 -5.58 -4.70 -0.14
C THR A 341 -6.54 -5.66 0.57
N GLY A 342 -6.37 -5.82 1.89
CA GLY A 342 -7.29 -6.60 2.71
C GLY A 342 -6.83 -6.70 4.15
N TYR A 343 -7.41 -7.66 4.86
CA TYR A 343 -7.15 -7.94 6.26
C TYR A 343 -7.01 -9.44 6.51
N GLU A 344 -6.20 -9.79 7.49
CA GLU A 344 -6.12 -11.14 8.06
C GLU A 344 -6.66 -11.10 9.49
N VAL A 345 -7.72 -11.86 9.75
CA VAL A 345 -8.31 -12.06 11.07
C VAL A 345 -7.78 -13.35 11.66
N ARG A 346 -7.01 -13.26 12.74
CA ARG A 346 -6.48 -14.41 13.47
C ARG A 346 -7.43 -14.77 14.60
N ILE A 347 -7.80 -16.04 14.65
CA ILE A 347 -8.63 -16.65 15.70
C ILE A 347 -7.78 -17.66 16.46
N GLU A 348 -7.77 -17.57 17.78
CA GLU A 348 -7.01 -18.45 18.67
C GLU A 348 -7.92 -19.03 19.76
N ALA A 349 -7.88 -20.35 19.90
CA ALA A 349 -8.55 -21.11 20.97
C ALA A 349 -7.87 -22.48 21.14
N ASP A 350 -7.82 -22.99 22.37
CA ASP A 350 -7.22 -24.29 22.73
C ASP A 350 -5.79 -24.53 22.20
N GLY A 351 -4.98 -23.47 22.10
CA GLY A 351 -3.63 -23.56 21.56
C GLY A 351 -3.55 -23.73 20.02
N TYR A 352 -4.68 -23.66 19.32
CA TYR A 352 -4.74 -23.63 17.86
C TYR A 352 -4.93 -22.20 17.35
N ARG A 353 -4.50 -21.99 16.10
CA ARG A 353 -4.60 -20.71 15.39
C ARG A 353 -5.14 -20.93 13.98
N GLU A 354 -6.11 -20.10 13.59
CA GLU A 354 -6.67 -20.05 12.24
C GLU A 354 -6.66 -18.60 11.75
N VAL A 355 -6.47 -18.39 10.44
CA VAL A 355 -6.46 -17.07 9.82
C VAL A 355 -7.54 -17.02 8.74
N VAL A 356 -8.42 -16.04 8.83
CA VAL A 356 -9.45 -15.75 7.84
C VAL A 356 -9.06 -14.49 7.09
N LYS A 357 -8.94 -14.56 5.76
CA LYS A 357 -8.68 -13.39 4.91
C LYS A 357 -10.00 -12.71 4.53
N THR A 358 -10.00 -11.38 4.45
CA THR A 358 -11.16 -10.61 3.98
C THR A 358 -10.70 -9.30 3.32
N THR A 359 -11.46 -8.79 2.35
CA THR A 359 -11.25 -7.47 1.75
C THR A 359 -12.15 -6.39 2.35
N VAL A 360 -13.10 -6.77 3.20
CA VAL A 360 -14.01 -5.86 3.90
C VAL A 360 -13.65 -5.78 5.39
N PRO A 361 -13.90 -4.65 6.07
CA PRO A 361 -13.50 -4.43 7.47
C PRO A 361 -14.43 -5.15 8.48
N SER A 362 -14.90 -6.35 8.12
CA SER A 362 -15.75 -7.19 8.96
C SER A 362 -15.68 -8.65 8.54
N VAL A 363 -15.82 -9.58 9.50
CA VAL A 363 -15.93 -11.02 9.27
C VAL A 363 -16.94 -11.63 10.23
N THR A 364 -17.83 -12.48 9.71
CA THR A 364 -18.63 -13.39 10.53
C THR A 364 -17.97 -14.76 10.56
N VAL A 365 -17.63 -15.22 11.76
CA VAL A 365 -17.01 -16.53 12.00
C VAL A 365 -18.06 -17.49 12.53
N THR A 366 -18.20 -18.64 11.86
CA THR A 366 -19.13 -19.72 12.24
C THR A 366 -18.44 -21.05 12.49
N GLN A 367 -17.15 -21.14 12.15
CA GLN A 367 -16.36 -22.35 12.27
C GLN A 367 -14.95 -22.04 12.79
N PHE A 368 -14.35 -23.03 13.44
CA PHE A 368 -12.95 -23.03 13.86
C PHE A 368 -12.46 -24.48 13.79
N LYS A 369 -11.34 -24.72 13.11
CA LYS A 369 -10.81 -26.07 12.83
C LYS A 369 -11.80 -26.99 12.12
N LYS A 370 -12.59 -26.46 11.19
CA LYS A 370 -13.66 -27.16 10.45
C LYS A 370 -14.87 -27.57 11.30
N ASP A 371 -14.84 -27.35 12.62
CA ASP A 371 -15.97 -27.56 13.51
C ASP A 371 -16.78 -26.27 13.69
N LYS A 372 -18.07 -26.39 14.01
CA LYS A 372 -18.89 -25.22 14.39
C LYS A 372 -18.37 -24.63 15.70
N LEU A 373 -18.47 -23.31 15.86
CA LEU A 373 -18.10 -22.69 17.13
C LEU A 373 -18.94 -23.23 18.29
N GLU A 374 -18.31 -23.36 19.46
CA GLU A 374 -18.95 -23.80 20.69
C GLU A 374 -19.44 -22.60 21.49
N ASN A 375 -20.65 -22.69 22.03
CA ASN A 375 -21.15 -21.68 22.96
C ASN A 375 -20.45 -21.81 24.31
N LYS A 376 -20.31 -20.68 25.01
CA LYS A 376 -19.64 -20.54 26.31
C LYS A 376 -18.13 -20.82 26.27
N LYS A 377 -17.56 -20.98 25.07
CA LYS A 377 -16.13 -21.11 24.84
C LYS A 377 -15.53 -19.79 24.40
N GLU A 378 -14.36 -19.46 24.91
CA GLU A 378 -13.65 -18.23 24.57
C GLU A 378 -12.81 -18.40 23.31
N TYR A 379 -12.89 -17.39 22.43
CA TYR A 379 -12.07 -17.27 21.23
C TYR A 379 -11.37 -15.91 21.27
N MET A 380 -10.04 -15.90 21.18
CA MET A 380 -9.27 -14.67 21.04
C MET A 380 -9.19 -14.31 19.58
N VAL A 381 -9.48 -13.05 19.26
CA VAL A 381 -9.51 -12.54 17.88
C VAL A 381 -8.65 -11.30 17.77
N SER A 382 -7.75 -11.28 16.78
CA SER A 382 -6.94 -10.12 16.42
C SER A 382 -6.97 -9.92 14.91
N VAL A 383 -6.71 -8.70 14.44
CA VAL A 383 -6.73 -8.39 13.01
C VAL A 383 -5.46 -7.64 12.60
N GLN A 384 -4.98 -7.89 11.39
CA GLN A 384 -3.92 -7.10 10.76
C GLN A 384 -4.31 -6.69 9.35
N SER A 385 -3.74 -5.57 8.89
CA SER A 385 -3.83 -5.16 7.50
C SER A 385 -2.81 -5.92 6.65
N VAL A 386 -3.16 -6.13 5.38
CA VAL A 386 -2.25 -6.69 4.38
C VAL A 386 -2.26 -5.83 3.11
N ASN A 387 -1.10 -5.76 2.44
CA ASN A 387 -0.94 -5.17 1.11
C ASN A 387 0.14 -5.99 0.36
N GLY A 388 -0.29 -6.92 -0.50
CA GLY A 388 0.60 -7.94 -1.04
C GLY A 388 1.22 -8.78 0.09
N ASP A 389 2.55 -8.90 0.08
CA ASP A 389 3.30 -9.61 1.14
C ASP A 389 3.49 -8.80 2.43
N TRP A 390 3.23 -7.48 2.37
CA TRP A 390 3.34 -6.63 3.55
C TRP A 390 2.20 -6.90 4.54
N LYS A 391 2.55 -6.92 5.85
CA LYS A 391 1.64 -7.14 6.97
C LYS A 391 1.89 -6.10 8.07
N SER A 392 0.82 -5.51 8.62
CA SER A 392 0.94 -4.50 9.69
C SER A 392 1.38 -5.06 11.04
N GLY A 393 1.31 -6.38 11.22
CA GLY A 393 1.23 -6.98 12.54
C GLY A 393 -0.19 -6.90 13.12
N TYR A 394 -0.49 -7.83 14.02
CA TYR A 394 -1.82 -8.00 14.61
C TYR A 394 -2.10 -6.93 15.67
N SER A 395 -3.32 -6.43 15.66
CA SER A 395 -3.90 -5.59 16.71
C SER A 395 -3.84 -6.28 18.07
N ALA A 396 -4.07 -5.50 19.14
CA ALA A 396 -4.41 -6.07 20.43
C ALA A 396 -5.64 -6.99 20.26
N PRO A 397 -5.64 -8.20 20.87
CA PRO A 397 -6.73 -9.15 20.72
C PRO A 397 -7.95 -8.76 21.55
N ILE A 398 -9.14 -9.12 21.08
CA ILE A 398 -10.38 -9.13 21.86
C ILE A 398 -10.82 -10.57 22.13
N THR A 399 -11.55 -10.80 23.22
CA THR A 399 -12.12 -12.11 23.55
C THR A 399 -13.61 -12.14 23.23
N LEU A 400 -14.05 -13.16 22.49
CA LEU A 400 -15.45 -13.38 22.14
C LEU A 400 -15.91 -14.75 22.63
N THR A 401 -17.11 -14.79 23.21
CA THR A 401 -17.72 -16.00 23.75
C THR A 401 -19.11 -16.20 23.13
N PRO A 402 -19.26 -17.03 22.08
CA PRO A 402 -20.56 -17.36 21.50
C PRO A 402 -21.57 -17.77 22.58
N GLN A 403 -22.82 -17.33 22.43
CA GLN A 403 -23.87 -17.52 23.43
C GLN A 403 -25.08 -18.19 22.80
N THR A 404 -25.74 -19.06 23.56
CA THR A 404 -27.00 -19.67 23.12
C THR A 404 -28.06 -18.59 22.90
N SER A 405 -28.63 -18.51 21.71
CA SER A 405 -29.67 -17.49 21.38
C SER A 405 -31.06 -17.84 21.91
N SER A 406 -31.27 -19.04 22.47
CA SER A 406 -32.58 -19.47 22.98
C SER A 406 -32.49 -20.37 24.22
N LYS A 407 -33.43 -20.17 25.14
CA LYS A 407 -33.76 -21.14 26.19
C LYS A 407 -34.10 -22.49 25.54
N PRO A 408 -33.67 -23.64 26.10
CA PRO A 408 -34.11 -24.95 25.61
C PRO A 408 -35.65 -25.00 25.51
N ALA A 409 -36.16 -25.72 24.51
CA ALA A 409 -37.59 -26.01 24.46
C ALA A 409 -38.02 -26.66 25.79
N ALA A 410 -39.25 -26.38 26.25
CA ALA A 410 -39.79 -27.08 27.41
C ALA A 410 -39.81 -28.60 27.12
N PRO A 411 -39.57 -29.47 28.12
CA PRO A 411 -39.64 -30.91 27.93
C PRO A 411 -41.02 -31.32 27.39
N ASP A 412 -41.03 -32.15 26.36
CA ASP A 412 -42.27 -32.69 25.80
C ASP A 412 -42.74 -33.91 26.58
N ASP A 413 -44.06 -34.12 26.62
CA ASP A 413 -44.71 -35.29 27.23
C ASP A 413 -44.33 -35.52 28.72
N VAL A 414 -44.28 -34.43 29.50
CA VAL A 414 -44.11 -34.53 30.96
C VAL A 414 -45.29 -35.28 31.57
N LYS A 415 -45.03 -36.48 32.08
CA LYS A 415 -46.00 -37.34 32.75
C LYS A 415 -45.68 -37.42 34.24
N ALA A 416 -46.71 -37.28 35.05
CA ALA A 416 -46.65 -37.48 36.49
C ALA A 416 -47.55 -38.66 36.86
N SER A 417 -47.05 -39.57 37.70
CA SER A 417 -47.85 -40.64 38.31
C SER A 417 -47.67 -40.63 39.82
N GLY A 418 -48.78 -40.77 40.55
CA GLY A 418 -48.77 -40.80 42.01
C GLY A 418 -48.49 -42.21 42.54
N GLY A 419 -47.63 -42.29 43.55
CA GLY A 419 -47.36 -43.49 44.34
C GLY A 419 -47.62 -43.25 45.84
N TYR A 420 -47.54 -44.30 46.66
CA TYR A 420 -47.68 -44.14 48.11
C TYR A 420 -46.55 -43.25 48.65
N ARG A 421 -46.90 -42.01 49.02
CA ARG A 421 -45.98 -40.96 49.51
C ARG A 421 -44.88 -40.60 48.51
N SER A 422 -45.13 -40.76 47.20
CA SER A 422 -44.18 -40.40 46.14
C SER A 422 -44.88 -39.93 44.87
N ILE A 423 -44.13 -39.22 44.02
CA ILE A 423 -44.54 -38.86 42.66
C ILE A 423 -43.40 -39.23 41.72
N SER A 424 -43.71 -39.97 40.66
CA SER A 424 -42.76 -40.29 39.59
C SER A 424 -43.02 -39.38 38.39
N LEU A 425 -41.97 -38.69 37.95
CA LEU A 425 -41.98 -37.82 36.78
C LEU A 425 -41.17 -38.45 35.65
N SER A 426 -41.71 -38.45 34.43
CA SER A 426 -40.99 -38.80 33.21
C SER A 426 -41.31 -37.78 32.11
N TRP A 427 -40.40 -37.62 31.17
CA TRP A 427 -40.58 -36.75 29.99
C TRP A 427 -39.76 -37.30 28.83
N LYS A 428 -40.08 -36.87 27.61
CA LYS A 428 -39.29 -37.18 26.43
C LYS A 428 -38.12 -36.19 26.32
N THR A 429 -36.91 -36.71 26.13
CA THR A 429 -35.69 -35.92 25.86
C THR A 429 -35.63 -35.47 24.41
#